data_AF-A0A7X1JCR4-F1
#
_entry.id   AF-A0A7X1JCR4-F1
#
_cell.length_a   1.000
_cell.length_b   1.000
_cell.length_c   1.000
_cell.angle_alpha   90.00
_cell.angle_beta   90.00
_cell.angle_gamma   90.00
#
_symmetry.space_group_name_H-M   'P 1'
#
loop_
_entity.id
_entity.type
_entity.pdbx_description
1 polymer ?
#
loop_
_entity_poly.entity_id
_entity_poly.type
_entity_poly.pdbx_seq_one_letter_code
_entity_poly.pdbx_strand_id
1 'polypeptide(L)'
;YWHFGSKDGIYVAVLERARTTLLAALPPAEVPGSGLDERLEAFLTEVGDAFQRHQPSVRLLLGLGMVQQDATASAVAEVRHYRDALVLWARDALSAVFGLRDRPEVADELARFTLRMASGTAVARWFDADAALETGPLRVALRALAAHHGVAVGDAPQ
;
A
#
# COMPACT_ATOMS: atom_id res chain seq x y z
N TYR A 1 -12.92 29.28 10.21
CA TYR A 1 -13.55 29.91 9.04
C TYR A 1 -12.58 30.70 8.19
N TRP A 2 -11.75 31.61 8.73
CA TRP A 2 -10.86 32.47 7.91
C TRP A 2 -9.82 31.73 7.02
N HIS A 3 -9.21 30.63 7.48
CA HIS A 3 -8.23 29.87 6.67
C HIS A 3 -8.82 28.72 5.84
N PHE A 4 -10.04 28.26 6.15
CA PHE A 4 -10.57 27.00 5.61
C PHE A 4 -11.98 27.12 5.02
N GLY A 5 -12.62 28.29 5.11
CA GLY A 5 -13.94 28.58 4.50
C GLY A 5 -15.13 27.85 5.14
N SER A 6 -14.99 26.58 5.53
CA SER A 6 -16.02 25.72 6.09
C SER A 6 -15.41 24.57 6.92
N LYS A 7 -16.26 23.77 7.58
CA LYS A 7 -15.86 22.52 8.23
C LYS A 7 -15.25 21.53 7.22
N ASP A 8 -15.77 21.52 5.99
CA ASP A 8 -15.27 20.65 4.90
C ASP A 8 -13.86 21.02 4.44
N GLY A 9 -13.53 22.31 4.43
CA GLY A 9 -12.16 22.75 4.10
C GLY A 9 -11.13 22.29 5.12
N ILE A 10 -11.51 22.15 6.39
CA ILE A 10 -10.65 21.55 7.42
C ILE A 10 -10.44 20.06 7.13
N TYR A 11 -11.50 19.33 6.77
CA TYR A 11 -11.39 17.91 6.42
C TYR A 11 -10.49 17.67 5.21
N VAL A 12 -10.62 18.46 4.15
CA VAL A 12 -9.78 18.35 2.96
C VAL A 12 -8.31 18.63 3.30
N ALA A 13 -8.02 19.68 4.07
CA ALA A 13 -6.64 19.99 4.48
C ALA A 13 -6.01 18.88 5.35
N VAL A 14 -6.80 18.27 6.23
CA VAL A 14 -6.35 17.11 7.04
C VAL A 14 -6.06 15.90 6.14
N LEU A 15 -6.92 15.62 5.16
CA LEU A 15 -6.72 14.54 4.19
C LEU A 15 -5.47 14.77 3.34
N GLU A 16 -5.27 15.99 2.83
CA GLU A 16 -4.10 16.35 2.03
C GLU A 16 -2.80 16.19 2.84
N ARG A 17 -2.80 16.61 4.11
CA ARG A 17 -1.65 16.43 5.01
C ARG A 17 -1.40 14.95 5.31
N ALA A 18 -2.44 14.17 5.59
CA ALA A 18 -2.33 12.74 5.84
C ALA A 18 -1.79 12.00 4.61
N ARG A 19 -2.32 12.32 3.41
CA ARG A 19 -1.84 11.83 2.12
C ARG A 19 -0.36 12.13 1.92
N THR A 20 0.04 13.39 2.05
CA THR A 20 1.45 13.80 1.88
C THR A 20 2.37 13.07 2.86
N THR A 21 1.97 12.95 4.13
CA THR A 21 2.75 12.27 5.16
C THR A 21 2.91 10.78 4.85
N LEU A 22 1.83 10.11 4.44
CA LEU A 22 1.84 8.68 4.17
C LEU A 22 2.56 8.33 2.87
N LEU A 23 2.46 9.17 1.83
CA LEU A 23 3.21 8.97 0.60
C LEU A 23 4.72 9.20 0.81
N ALA A 24 5.10 10.19 1.61
CA ALA A 24 6.51 10.42 1.96
C ALA A 24 7.12 9.30 2.82
N ALA A 25 6.27 8.49 3.45
CA ALA A 25 6.67 7.35 4.26
C ALA A 25 6.79 6.04 3.46
N LEU A 26 6.43 6.04 2.18
CA LEU A 26 6.55 4.85 1.36
C LEU A 26 8.03 4.46 1.20
N PRO A 27 8.37 3.17 1.34
CA PRO A 27 9.70 2.68 1.04
C PRO A 27 10.12 3.03 -0.40
N PRO A 28 11.43 3.16 -0.67
CA PRO A 28 11.92 3.28 -2.04
C PRO A 28 11.39 2.14 -2.93
N ALA A 29 11.03 2.45 -4.18
CA ALA A 29 10.61 1.43 -5.14
C ALA A 29 11.78 0.54 -5.59
N GLU A 30 13.01 1.05 -5.50
CA GLU A 30 14.21 0.25 -5.70
C GLU A 30 14.47 -0.59 -4.45
N VAL A 31 14.54 -1.90 -4.64
CA VAL A 31 14.70 -2.84 -3.54
C VAL A 31 16.08 -3.50 -3.63
N PRO A 32 16.92 -3.40 -2.58
CA PRO A 32 18.25 -4.02 -2.58
C PRO A 32 18.13 -5.55 -2.60
N GLY A 33 19.12 -6.20 -3.19
CA GLY A 33 19.22 -7.67 -3.25
C GLY A 33 19.71 -8.17 -4.61
N SER A 34 20.38 -9.32 -4.58
CA SER A 34 20.92 -9.96 -5.79
C SER A 34 19.95 -10.97 -6.42
N GLY A 35 19.06 -11.54 -5.60
CA GLY A 35 18.04 -12.52 -6.01
C GLY A 35 16.60 -12.03 -5.84
N LEU A 36 15.64 -12.78 -6.37
CA LEU A 36 14.21 -12.53 -6.16
C LEU A 36 13.84 -12.63 -4.67
N ASP A 37 14.33 -13.65 -3.98
CA ASP A 37 13.98 -13.92 -2.59
C ASP A 37 14.51 -12.83 -1.65
N GLU A 38 15.75 -12.39 -1.86
CA GLU A 38 16.33 -11.27 -1.09
C GLU A 38 15.58 -9.97 -1.32
N ARG A 39 15.24 -9.63 -2.58
CA ARG A 39 14.47 -8.43 -2.91
C ARG A 39 13.06 -8.51 -2.32
N LEU A 40 12.39 -9.65 -2.44
CA LEU A 40 11.04 -9.80 -1.90
C LEU A 40 11.05 -9.71 -0.36
N GLU A 41 12.06 -10.27 0.29
CA GLU A 41 12.24 -10.15 1.73
C GLU A 41 12.43 -8.71 2.19
N ALA A 42 13.35 -7.99 1.53
CA ALA A 42 13.62 -6.59 1.82
C ALA A 42 12.37 -5.73 1.61
N PHE A 43 11.65 -5.95 0.50
CA PHE A 43 10.39 -5.26 0.22
C PHE A 43 9.35 -5.49 1.33
N LEU A 44 9.09 -6.75 1.69
CA LEU A 44 8.07 -7.08 2.68
C LEU A 44 8.42 -6.58 4.08
N THR A 45 9.70 -6.58 4.44
CA THR A 45 10.20 -6.01 5.70
C THR A 45 9.91 -4.52 5.76
N GLU A 46 10.31 -3.77 4.74
CA GLU A 46 10.08 -2.32 4.65
C GLU A 46 8.59 -1.97 4.66
N VAL A 47 7.76 -2.74 3.94
CA VAL A 47 6.30 -2.54 3.93
C VAL A 47 5.69 -2.84 5.30
N GLY A 48 6.10 -3.92 5.96
CA GLY A 48 5.67 -4.24 7.32
C GLY A 48 6.01 -3.12 8.31
N ASP A 49 7.25 -2.62 8.25
CA ASP A 49 7.74 -1.56 9.13
C ASP A 49 7.05 -0.22 8.86
N ALA A 50 6.85 0.15 7.60
CA ALA A 50 6.10 1.35 7.23
C ALA A 50 4.65 1.26 7.72
N PHE A 51 4.01 0.10 7.58
CA PHE A 51 2.64 -0.12 8.02
C PHE A 51 2.49 0.01 9.55
N GLN A 52 3.46 -0.47 10.32
CA GLN A 52 3.47 -0.32 11.77
C GLN A 52 3.73 1.13 12.21
N ARG A 53 4.72 1.80 11.61
CA ARG A 53 5.09 3.18 11.98
C ARG A 53 3.98 4.20 11.70
N HIS A 54 3.15 3.96 10.68
CA HIS A 54 2.16 4.94 10.22
C HIS A 54 0.71 4.58 10.53
N GLN A 55 0.49 3.65 11.47
CA GLN A 55 -0.83 3.18 11.90
C GLN A 55 -1.84 4.31 12.21
N PRO A 56 -1.51 5.38 12.96
CA PRO A 56 -2.49 6.44 13.25
C PRO A 56 -2.96 7.18 12.00
N SER A 57 -2.06 7.43 11.06
CA SER A 57 -2.37 8.13 9.80
C SER A 57 -3.21 7.27 8.86
N VAL A 58 -2.94 5.95 8.80
CA VAL A 58 -3.76 5.00 8.03
C VAL A 58 -5.17 4.90 8.59
N ARG A 59 -5.31 4.80 9.92
CA ARG A 59 -6.63 4.81 10.59
C ARG A 59 -7.40 6.09 10.30
N LEU A 60 -6.73 7.25 10.31
CA LEU A 60 -7.34 8.53 9.98
C LEU A 60 -7.85 8.56 8.53
N LEU A 61 -7.03 8.14 7.56
CA LEU A 61 -7.44 8.12 6.15
C LEU A 61 -8.58 7.14 5.88
N LEU A 62 -8.55 5.95 6.47
CA LEU A 62 -9.62 4.97 6.32
C LEU A 62 -10.90 5.40 7.05
N GLY A 63 -10.76 5.96 8.26
CA GLY A 63 -11.89 6.48 9.04
C GLY A 63 -12.60 7.61 8.30
N LEU A 64 -11.85 8.55 7.73
CA LEU A 64 -12.38 9.63 6.91
C LEU A 64 -12.90 9.11 5.55
N GLY A 65 -12.24 8.11 4.97
CA GLY A 65 -12.65 7.43 3.75
C GLY A 65 -13.88 6.54 3.89
N MET A 66 -14.34 6.23 5.10
CA MET A 66 -15.63 5.55 5.34
C MET A 66 -16.80 6.53 5.50
N VAL A 67 -16.54 7.80 5.80
CA VAL A 67 -17.55 8.86 5.92
C VAL A 67 -18.02 9.35 4.52
N GLN A 68 -17.82 8.54 3.48
CA GLN A 68 -18.08 8.92 2.07
C GLN A 68 -19.53 9.34 1.81
N GLN A 69 -20.50 8.89 2.62
CA GLN A 69 -21.90 9.21 2.38
C GLN A 69 -22.21 10.70 2.50
N ASP A 70 -21.42 11.44 3.28
CA ASP A 70 -21.53 12.90 3.44
C ASP A 70 -20.25 13.65 3.01
N ALA A 71 -19.31 12.98 2.35
CA ALA A 71 -18.03 13.58 1.96
C ALA A 71 -18.17 14.49 0.74
N THR A 72 -17.51 15.65 0.76
CA THR A 72 -17.47 16.54 -0.40
C THR A 72 -16.68 15.91 -1.55
N ALA A 73 -16.97 16.34 -2.79
CA ALA A 73 -16.25 15.88 -3.98
C ALA A 73 -14.72 16.06 -3.87
N SER A 74 -14.28 17.12 -3.20
CA SER A 74 -12.86 17.38 -2.92
C SER A 74 -12.24 16.36 -1.97
N ALA A 75 -12.95 15.97 -0.91
CA ALA A 75 -12.47 14.93 0.00
C ALA A 75 -12.36 13.56 -0.69
N VAL A 76 -13.33 13.23 -1.55
CA VAL A 76 -13.30 12.02 -2.38
C VAL A 76 -12.11 12.04 -3.36
N ALA A 77 -11.80 13.20 -3.95
CA ALA A 77 -10.66 13.38 -4.84
C ALA A 77 -9.32 13.13 -4.12
N GLU A 78 -9.14 13.62 -2.88
CA GLU A 78 -7.92 13.39 -2.10
C GLU A 78 -7.69 11.90 -1.79
N VAL A 79 -8.75 11.19 -1.39
CA VAL A 79 -8.67 9.74 -1.13
C VAL A 79 -8.35 8.97 -2.42
N ARG A 80 -8.93 9.37 -3.56
CA ARG A 80 -8.61 8.78 -4.86
C ARG A 80 -7.15 9.01 -5.22
N HIS A 81 -6.66 10.23 -5.09
CA HIS A 81 -5.26 10.56 -5.37
C HIS A 81 -4.29 9.74 -4.53
N TYR A 82 -4.59 9.56 -3.24
CA TYR A 82 -3.79 8.69 -2.38
C TYR A 82 -3.77 7.23 -2.88
N ARG A 83 -4.92 6.69 -3.25
CA ARG A 83 -5.03 5.31 -3.78
C ARG A 83 -4.27 5.15 -5.09
N ASP A 84 -4.40 6.10 -6.02
CA ASP A 84 -3.72 6.04 -7.31
C ASP A 84 -2.19 6.09 -7.14
N ALA A 85 -1.70 6.94 -6.23
CA ALA A 85 -0.28 7.01 -5.89
C ALA A 85 0.24 5.71 -5.24
N LEU A 86 -0.55 5.09 -4.36
CA LEU A 86 -0.21 3.78 -3.77
C LEU A 86 -0.12 2.67 -4.83
N VAL A 87 -1.06 2.63 -5.77
CA VAL A 87 -1.06 1.64 -6.85
C VAL A 87 0.17 1.80 -7.74
N LEU A 88 0.49 3.05 -8.12
CA LEU A 88 1.67 3.34 -8.92
C LEU A 88 2.95 2.90 -8.21
N TRP A 89 3.13 3.33 -6.95
CA TRP A 89 4.28 2.96 -6.14
C TRP A 89 4.41 1.43 -5.98
N ALA A 90 3.32 0.75 -5.62
CA ALA A 90 3.35 -0.71 -5.40
C ALA A 90 3.68 -1.46 -6.69
N ARG A 91 3.16 -0.99 -7.84
CA ARG A 91 3.48 -1.54 -9.15
C ARG A 91 4.96 -1.38 -9.48
N ASP A 92 5.53 -0.21 -9.26
CA ASP A 92 6.94 0.06 -9.54
C ASP A 92 7.84 -0.79 -8.64
N ALA A 93 7.53 -0.86 -7.34
CA ALA A 93 8.27 -1.68 -6.38
C ALA A 93 8.22 -3.17 -6.73
N LEU A 94 7.03 -3.72 -7.02
CA LEU A 94 6.88 -5.13 -7.35
C LEU A 94 7.45 -5.45 -8.74
N SER A 95 7.42 -4.50 -9.68
CA SER A 95 8.13 -4.63 -10.95
C SER A 95 9.65 -4.74 -10.73
N ALA A 96 10.21 -3.94 -9.82
CA ALA A 96 11.63 -4.02 -9.46
C ALA A 96 11.98 -5.33 -8.74
N VAL A 97 11.13 -5.82 -7.83
CA VAL A 97 11.33 -7.08 -7.10
C VAL A 97 11.30 -8.30 -8.02
N PHE A 98 10.29 -8.39 -8.89
CA PHE A 98 10.06 -9.56 -9.75
C PHE A 98 10.71 -9.44 -11.13
N GLY A 99 11.30 -8.29 -11.47
CA GLY A 99 11.89 -8.05 -12.79
C GLY A 99 10.85 -7.95 -13.92
N LEU A 100 9.73 -7.27 -13.66
CA LEU A 100 8.55 -7.26 -14.55
C LEU A 100 8.48 -6.02 -15.46
N ARG A 101 9.62 -5.47 -15.87
CA ARG A 101 9.68 -4.27 -16.74
C ARG A 101 8.87 -4.46 -18.03
N ASP A 102 8.94 -5.65 -18.60
CA ASP A 102 8.24 -6.01 -19.85
C ASP A 102 6.87 -6.65 -19.62
N ARG A 103 6.42 -6.76 -18.35
CA ARG A 103 5.15 -7.41 -17.95
C ARG A 103 4.36 -6.53 -16.97
N PRO A 104 4.01 -5.29 -17.36
CA PRO A 104 3.38 -4.31 -16.48
C PRO A 104 2.04 -4.78 -15.90
N GLU A 105 1.30 -5.63 -16.62
CA GLU A 105 0.04 -6.23 -16.18
C GLU A 105 0.20 -7.15 -14.97
N VAL A 106 1.30 -7.92 -14.92
CA VAL A 106 1.61 -8.81 -13.79
C VAL A 106 1.98 -7.98 -12.56
N ALA A 107 2.81 -6.94 -12.75
CA ALA A 107 3.18 -6.04 -11.66
C ALA A 107 1.98 -5.30 -11.07
N ASP A 108 1.05 -4.87 -11.93
CA ASP A 108 -0.21 -4.22 -11.54
C ASP A 108 -1.13 -5.16 -10.73
N GLU A 109 -1.23 -6.44 -11.12
CA GLU A 109 -2.00 -7.42 -10.35
C GLU A 109 -1.39 -7.70 -8.97
N LEU A 110 -0.08 -7.92 -8.91
CA LEU A 110 0.66 -8.11 -7.65
C LEU A 110 0.50 -6.88 -6.73
N ALA A 111 0.55 -5.68 -7.29
CA ALA A 111 0.36 -4.42 -6.56
C ALA A 111 -1.04 -4.32 -5.96
N ARG A 112 -2.08 -4.57 -6.77
CA ARG A 112 -3.46 -4.58 -6.27
C ARG A 112 -3.67 -5.64 -5.21
N PHE A 113 -3.09 -6.82 -5.36
CA PHE A 113 -3.16 -7.88 -4.35
C PHE A 113 -2.53 -7.42 -3.03
N THR A 114 -1.31 -6.89 -3.07
CA THR A 114 -0.58 -6.36 -1.91
C THR A 114 -1.39 -5.28 -1.19
N LEU A 115 -1.91 -4.30 -1.94
CA LEU A 115 -2.69 -3.19 -1.37
C LEU A 115 -4.02 -3.66 -0.78
N ARG A 116 -4.67 -4.67 -1.35
CA ARG A 116 -5.89 -5.27 -0.78
C ARG A 116 -5.59 -5.95 0.55
N MET A 117 -4.49 -6.70 0.64
CA MET A 117 -4.05 -7.33 1.88
C MET A 117 -3.73 -6.28 2.95
N ALA A 118 -2.93 -5.26 2.62
CA ALA A 118 -2.61 -4.17 3.54
C ALA A 118 -3.85 -3.38 3.99
N SER A 119 -4.78 -3.09 3.07
CA SER A 119 -6.04 -2.41 3.40
C SER A 119 -6.93 -3.28 4.28
N GLY A 120 -7.00 -4.58 4.02
CA GLY A 120 -7.73 -5.55 4.85
C GLY A 120 -7.18 -5.61 6.27
N THR A 121 -5.86 -5.71 6.41
CA THR A 121 -5.18 -5.61 7.72
C THR A 121 -5.51 -4.29 8.41
N ALA A 122 -5.49 -3.17 7.68
CA ALA A 122 -5.76 -1.85 8.28
C ALA A 122 -7.19 -1.73 8.82
N VAL A 123 -8.16 -2.37 8.16
CA VAL A 123 -9.55 -2.48 8.63
C VAL A 123 -9.65 -3.45 9.81
N ALA A 124 -9.02 -4.62 9.74
CA ALA A 124 -8.97 -5.59 10.84
C ALA A 124 -8.45 -4.94 12.13
N ARG A 125 -7.49 -4.01 11.99
CA ARG A 125 -6.95 -3.23 13.11
C ARG A 125 -7.94 -2.36 13.86
N TRP A 126 -9.13 -2.08 13.33
CA TRP A 126 -10.18 -1.43 14.12
C TRP A 126 -10.82 -2.34 15.14
N PHE A 127 -10.81 -3.65 14.88
CA PHE A 127 -11.40 -4.66 15.75
C PHE A 127 -10.34 -5.34 16.62
N ASP A 128 -9.11 -5.43 16.13
CA ASP A 128 -7.98 -6.04 16.82
C ASP A 128 -6.72 -5.15 16.69
N ALA A 129 -6.32 -4.49 17.77
CA ALA A 129 -5.18 -3.57 17.75
C ALA A 129 -3.86 -4.24 17.34
N ASP A 130 -3.74 -5.54 17.57
CA ASP A 130 -2.55 -6.34 17.34
C ASP A 130 -2.49 -6.94 15.92
N ALA A 131 -3.56 -6.81 15.13
CA ALA A 131 -3.56 -7.27 13.75
C ALA A 131 -2.41 -6.62 12.96
N ALA A 132 -1.53 -7.46 12.42
CA ALA A 132 -0.35 -7.05 11.67
C ALA A 132 -0.45 -7.50 10.22
N LEU A 133 0.36 -6.90 9.35
CA LEU A 133 0.47 -7.37 7.98
C LEU A 133 1.31 -8.66 8.01
N GLU A 134 0.65 -9.77 7.73
CA GLU A 134 1.26 -11.11 7.71
C GLU A 134 2.19 -11.26 6.50
N THR A 135 3.46 -10.85 6.65
CA THR A 135 4.45 -10.82 5.56
C THR A 135 4.81 -12.21 5.05
N GLY A 136 4.83 -13.23 5.90
CA GLY A 136 5.08 -14.62 5.51
C GLY A 136 4.04 -15.16 4.52
N PRO A 137 2.74 -15.20 4.88
CA PRO A 137 1.66 -15.56 3.96
C PRO A 137 1.62 -14.68 2.71
N LEU A 138 1.87 -13.38 2.83
CA LEU A 138 1.93 -12.47 1.68
C LEU A 138 3.07 -12.84 0.72
N ARG A 139 4.25 -13.21 1.23
CA ARG A 139 5.38 -13.72 0.43
C ARG A 139 4.96 -14.92 -0.41
N VAL A 140 4.34 -15.91 0.22
CA VAL A 140 3.87 -17.14 -0.45
C VAL A 140 2.84 -16.81 -1.53
N ALA A 141 1.86 -15.97 -1.21
CA ALA A 141 0.82 -15.57 -2.15
C ALA A 141 1.37 -14.81 -3.35
N LEU A 142 2.30 -13.87 -3.15
CA LEU A 142 2.93 -13.11 -4.23
C LEU A 142 3.76 -14.01 -5.15
N ARG A 143 4.52 -14.97 -4.59
CA ARG A 143 5.25 -15.96 -5.40
C ARG A 143 4.28 -16.82 -6.20
N ALA A 144 3.23 -17.34 -5.58
CA ALA A 144 2.24 -18.16 -6.27
C ALA A 144 1.53 -17.39 -7.40
N LEU A 145 1.17 -16.12 -7.15
CA LEU A 145 0.53 -15.26 -8.15
C LEU A 145 1.50 -14.94 -9.30
N ALA A 146 2.77 -14.64 -9.02
CA ALA A 146 3.77 -14.44 -10.06
C ALA A 146 4.01 -15.72 -10.89
N ALA A 147 4.10 -16.87 -10.24
CA ALA A 147 4.25 -18.18 -10.89
C ALA A 147 3.05 -18.52 -11.79
N HIS A 148 1.83 -18.19 -11.34
CA HIS A 148 0.61 -18.35 -12.15
C HIS A 148 0.69 -17.58 -13.48
N HIS A 149 1.37 -16.43 -13.48
CA HIS A 149 1.66 -15.64 -14.67
C HIS A 149 2.89 -16.10 -15.44
N GLY A 150 3.55 -17.19 -15.06
CA GLY A 150 4.77 -17.69 -15.72
C GLY A 150 6.02 -16.87 -15.43
N VAL A 151 6.05 -16.13 -14.32
CA VAL A 151 7.28 -15.50 -13.82
C VAL A 151 8.15 -16.58 -13.19
N ALA A 152 9.44 -16.59 -13.51
CA ALA A 152 10.39 -17.52 -12.89
C ALA A 152 10.62 -17.11 -11.43
N VAL A 153 9.96 -17.82 -10.52
CA VAL A 153 10.13 -17.70 -9.08
C VAL A 153 10.94 -18.92 -8.68
N GLY A 154 12.22 -18.74 -8.33
CA GLY A 154 13.12 -19.87 -8.04
C GLY A 154 12.50 -20.84 -7.04
N ASP A 155 12.84 -22.14 -7.16
CA ASP A 155 12.27 -23.19 -6.33
C ASP A 155 12.45 -22.89 -4.84
N ALA A 156 11.40 -23.14 -4.06
CA ALA A 156 11.47 -23.10 -2.61
C ALA A 156 12.55 -24.08 -2.12
N PRO A 157 13.36 -23.73 -1.11
CA PRO A 157 14.17 -24.73 -0.44
C PRO A 157 13.22 -25.79 0.16
N GLN A 158 13.46 -27.06 -0.20
CA GLN A 158 12.78 -28.22 0.38
C GLN A 158 13.08 -28.35 1.88
#